data_AF-A0A482WR78-F1
#
_entry.id   AF-A0A482WR78-F1
#
_cell.length_a   1.000
_cell.length_b   1.000
_cell.length_c   1.000
_cell.angle_alpha   90.00
_cell.angle_beta   90.00
_cell.angle_gamma   90.00
#
_symmetry.space_group_name_H-M   'P 1'
#
loop_
_entity.id
_entity.type
_entity.pdbx_description
1 polymer ?
#
loop_
_entity_poly.entity_id
_entity_poly.type
_entity_poly.pdbx_seq_one_letter_code
_entity_poly.pdbx_strand_id
1 'polypeptide(L)' 'MECNVFNFRFQPLAVVAWGWAMTMSMVDTDIVQEFISAHALKGPEKLSQDGQYDYLLEKPAAIVTSEDDSTVCPQRSPAF' A
#
# COMPACT_ATOMS: atom_id res chain seq x y z
N MET A 1 0.25 -42.61 -3.33
CA MET A 1 0.19 -41.29 -2.66
C MET A 1 0.10 -40.26 -3.76
N GLU A 2 -1.13 -39.95 -4.18
CA GLU A 2 -1.38 -38.90 -5.16
C GLU A 2 -1.57 -37.59 -4.37
N CYS A 3 -0.59 -36.70 -4.46
CA CYS A 3 -0.80 -35.32 -4.05
C CYS A 3 -1.75 -34.70 -5.06
N ASN A 4 -3.03 -34.61 -4.68
CA ASN A 4 -4.01 -33.79 -5.37
C ASN A 4 -3.44 -32.39 -5.54
N VAL A 5 -3.14 -32.03 -6.79
CA VAL A 5 -2.75 -30.69 -7.19
C VAL A 5 -3.99 -29.83 -7.04
N PHE A 6 -4.22 -29.30 -5.83
CA PHE A 6 -5.04 -28.11 -5.65
C PHE A 6 -4.42 -27.05 -6.57
N ASN A 7 -5.16 -26.68 -7.60
CA ASN A 7 -4.80 -25.70 -8.61
C ASN A 7 -4.76 -24.30 -7.98
N PHE A 8 -3.75 -24.05 -7.13
CA PHE A 8 -3.34 -22.70 -6.80
C PHE A 8 -2.68 -22.15 -8.05
N ARG A 9 -3.45 -21.40 -8.85
CA ARG A 9 -2.88 -20.54 -9.86
C ARG A 9 -1.90 -19.61 -9.14
N PHE A 10 -0.61 -19.89 -9.25
CA PHE A 10 0.48 -18.99 -8.88
C PHE A 10 0.37 -17.74 -9.74
N GLN A 11 -0.47 -16.80 -9.32
CA GLN A 11 -0.54 -15.49 -9.95
C GLN A 11 0.57 -14.65 -9.32
N PRO A 12 1.60 -14.27 -10.08
CA PRO A 12 2.64 -13.41 -9.55
C PRO A 12 2.01 -12.06 -9.19
N LEU A 13 2.19 -11.65 -7.94
CA LEU A 13 1.83 -10.34 -7.45
C LEU A 13 3.10 -9.50 -7.34
N ALA A 14 2.97 -8.19 -7.45
CA ALA A 14 4.06 -7.27 -7.19
C ALA A 14 3.56 -6.07 -6.41
N VAL A 15 4.29 -5.70 -5.36
CA VAL A 15 4.14 -4.40 -4.70
C VAL A 15 5.13 -3.45 -5.35
N VAL A 16 4.64 -2.30 -5.79
CA VAL A 16 5.43 -1.30 -6.49
C VAL A 16 5.46 0.00 -5.71
N ALA A 17 6.62 0.65 -5.71
CA ALA A 17 6.83 1.98 -5.16
C ALA A 17 7.70 2.77 -6.14
N TRP A 18 7.96 4.05 -5.86
CA TRP A 18 8.70 4.92 -6.77
C TRP A 18 10.14 4.42 -7.01
N GLY A 19 10.37 3.77 -8.16
CA GLY A 19 11.67 3.17 -8.50
C GLY A 19 11.94 1.79 -7.89
N TRP A 20 10.95 1.15 -7.24
CA TRP A 20 11.12 -0.15 -6.56
C TRP A 20 9.97 -1.10 -6.90
N ALA A 21 10.28 -2.40 -6.97
CA ALA A 21 9.28 -3.46 -7.14
C ALA A 21 9.68 -4.70 -6.35
N MET A 22 8.72 -5.31 -5.66
CA MET A 22 8.87 -6.55 -4.92
C MET A 22 7.84 -7.57 -5.39
N THR A 23 8.29 -8.63 -6.05
CA THR A 23 7.43 -9.71 -6.55
C THR A 23 7.21 -10.79 -5.50
N MET A 24 6.00 -11.34 -5.43
CA MET A 24 5.63 -12.42 -4.52
C MET A 24 4.65 -13.39 -5.14
N SER A 25 4.73 -14.65 -4.74
CA SER A 25 3.82 -15.73 -5.14
C SER A 25 2.60 -15.85 -4.22
N MET A 26 2.75 -15.41 -2.97
CA MET A 26 1.72 -15.36 -1.94
C MET A 26 1.92 -14.07 -1.14
N VAL A 27 0.82 -13.47 -0.68
CA VAL A 27 0.88 -12.22 0.09
C VAL A 27 1.36 -12.52 1.51
N ASP A 28 2.48 -11.91 1.89
CA ASP A 28 2.97 -11.85 3.26
C ASP A 28 2.82 -10.41 3.75
N THR A 29 1.94 -10.20 4.73
CA THR A 29 1.57 -8.85 5.18
C THR A 29 2.70 -8.13 5.89
N ASP A 30 3.58 -8.86 6.58
CA ASP A 30 4.67 -8.27 7.36
C ASP A 30 5.75 -7.76 6.40
N ILE A 31 6.12 -8.57 5.41
CA ILE A 31 7.08 -8.19 4.36
C ILE A 31 6.52 -7.04 3.51
N VAL A 32 5.23 -7.08 3.18
CA VAL A 32 4.58 -5.99 2.43
C VAL A 32 4.60 -4.70 3.24
N GLN A 33 4.28 -4.75 4.53
CA GLN A 33 4.28 -3.57 5.39
C GLN A 33 5.69 -2.99 5.55
N GLU A 34 6.72 -3.83 5.72
CA GLU A 34 8.11 -3.40 5.76
C GLU A 34 8.53 -2.73 4.45
N PHE A 35 8.21 -3.36 3.31
CA PHE A 35 8.52 -2.80 1.99
C PHE A 35 7.87 -1.44 1.77
N ILE A 36 6.58 -1.31 2.09
CA ILE A 36 5.84 -0.05 1.97
C ILE A 36 6.47 0.99 2.88
N SER A 37 6.74 0.67 4.15
CA SER A 37 7.29 1.62 5.11
C SER A 37 8.69 2.12 4.70
N ALA A 38 9.50 1.27 4.08
CA ALA A 38 10.85 1.62 3.63
C ALA A 38 10.88 2.49 2.36
N HIS A 39 9.94 2.26 1.42
CA HIS A 39 9.97 2.87 0.09
C HIS A 39 8.85 3.89 -0.17
N ALA A 40 7.88 4.01 0.73
CA ALA A 40 6.87 5.06 0.67
C ALA A 40 7.50 6.46 0.84
N LEU A 41 6.81 7.48 0.32
CA LEU A 41 7.19 8.90 0.42
C LEU A 41 8.57 9.24 -0.19
N LYS A 42 9.09 8.40 -1.09
CA LYS A 42 10.33 8.65 -1.86
C LYS A 42 10.07 9.24 -3.26
N GLY A 43 8.80 9.47 -3.60
CA GLY A 43 8.44 10.15 -4.84
C GLY A 43 8.89 11.62 -4.82
N PRO A 44 9.17 12.21 -5.99
CA PRO A 44 9.56 13.62 -6.10
C PRO A 44 8.38 14.59 -5.87
N GLU A 45 7.15 14.07 -5.91
CA GLU A 45 5.91 14.86 -5.83
C GLU A 45 5.56 15.22 -4.38
N LYS A 46 5.19 16.48 -4.15
CA LYS A 46 4.60 16.93 -2.87
C LYS A 46 3.09 16.90 -2.97
N LEU A 47 2.52 15.70 -2.87
CA LEU A 47 1.11 15.42 -3.16
C LEU A 47 0.12 16.21 -2.29
N SER A 48 0.48 16.56 -1.06
CA SER A 48 -0.35 17.39 -0.18
C SER A 48 -0.55 18.83 -0.69
N GLN A 49 0.31 19.31 -1.58
CA GLN A 49 0.34 20.70 -2.06
C GLN A 49 0.05 20.84 -3.56
N ASP A 50 0.18 19.77 -4.35
CA ASP A 50 -0.12 19.77 -5.79
C ASP A 50 -1.61 19.45 -6.04
N GLY A 51 -2.37 20.50 -6.30
CA GLY A 51 -3.84 20.47 -6.27
C GLY A 51 -4.52 19.96 -7.53
N GLN A 52 -5.31 18.88 -7.37
CA GLN A 52 -6.65 18.69 -7.95
C GLN A 52 -7.46 17.58 -7.24
N TYR A 53 -6.98 17.08 -6.09
CA TYR A 53 -7.59 15.96 -5.36
C TYR A 53 -8.98 16.27 -4.78
N ASP A 54 -9.33 17.57 -4.69
CA ASP A 54 -10.66 18.01 -4.26
C ASP A 54 -11.71 18.01 -5.39
N TYR A 55 -11.29 17.80 -6.64
CA TYR A 55 -12.22 17.81 -7.78
C TYR A 55 -13.15 16.60 -7.72
N LEU A 56 -14.46 16.88 -7.59
CA LEU A 56 -15.51 15.87 -7.41
C LEU A 56 -15.34 14.99 -6.15
N LEU A 57 -14.59 15.45 -5.16
CA LEU A 57 -14.45 14.75 -3.88
C LEU A 57 -15.73 14.92 -3.06
N GLU A 58 -16.50 13.84 -2.87
CA GLU A 58 -17.73 13.89 -2.06
C GLU A 58 -17.45 14.15 -0.57
N LYS A 59 -16.36 13.57 -0.05
CA LYS A 59 -15.92 13.74 1.33
C LYS A 59 -14.40 13.55 1.42
N PRO A 60 -13.67 14.43 2.12
CA PRO A 60 -12.24 14.25 2.34
C PRO A 60 -11.95 12.99 3.17
N ALA A 61 -10.82 12.35 2.88
CA ALA A 61 -10.32 11.25 3.70
C ALA A 61 -10.01 11.75 5.11
N ALA A 62 -10.21 10.88 6.11
CA ALA A 62 -9.82 11.21 7.47
C ALA A 62 -8.30 11.20 7.58
N ILE A 63 -7.74 12.30 8.10
CA ILE A 63 -6.32 12.36 8.43
C ILE A 63 -6.10 11.50 9.69
N VAL A 64 -5.47 10.33 9.52
CA VAL A 64 -5.22 9.38 10.61
C VAL A 64 -3.87 9.59 11.29
N THR A 65 -2.93 10.28 10.64
CA THR A 65 -1.58 10.55 11.16
C THR A 65 -1.22 12.02 11.01
N SER A 66 -0.92 12.47 9.79
CA SER A 66 -0.59 13.86 9.46
C SER A 66 -0.99 14.15 8.01
N GLU A 67 -1.04 15.43 7.63
CA GLU A 67 -1.32 15.84 6.24
C GLU A 67 -0.35 15.22 5.21
N ASP A 68 0.89 14.94 5.60
CA ASP A 68 1.92 14.32 4.75
C ASP A 68 2.11 12.82 4.99
N ASP A 69 1.16 12.14 5.67
CA ASP A 69 1.24 10.70 5.99
C ASP A 69 2.58 10.25 6.62
N SER A 70 3.15 11.10 7.49
CA SER A 70 4.47 10.92 8.13
C SER A 70 4.68 9.55 8.79
N THR A 71 3.61 8.93 9.27
CA THR A 71 3.60 7.53 9.70
C THR A 71 2.83 6.71 8.69
N VAL A 72 3.56 5.88 7.94
CA VAL A 72 2.99 4.95 6.96
C VAL A 72 2.49 3.69 7.65
N CYS A 73 1.36 3.16 7.20
CA CYS A 73 0.69 1.98 7.78
C CYS A 73 0.34 2.10 9.28
N PRO A 74 -0.41 3.14 9.71
CA PRO A 74 -0.86 3.25 11.10
C PRO A 74 -1.80 2.08 11.47
N GLN A 75 -1.79 1.69 12.74
CA GLN A 75 -2.71 0.67 13.25
C GLN A 75 -4.15 1.09 12.96
N ARG A 76 -4.93 0.19 12.34
CA ARG A 76 -6.32 0.44 11.99
C ARG A 76 -7.10 0.75 13.27
N SER A 77 -7.63 1.97 13.38
CA SER A 77 -8.63 2.29 14.40
C SER A 77 -9.85 1.40 14.16
N PRO A 78 -10.48 0.83 15.21
CA PRO A 78 -11.71 0.06 15.01
C PRO A 78 -12.73 0.96 14.30
N ALA A 79 -13.32 0.45 13.22
CA ALA A 79 -14.37 1.15 12.50
C ALA A 79 -15.54 1.39 13.47
N PHE A 80 -15.91 2.65 13.66
CA PHE A 80 -17.13 3.05 14.38
C PHE A 80 -18.38 2.67 13.58
#